data_AF-A0A2N7VVA9-F1
#
_entry.id   AF-A0A2N7VVA9-F1
#
_cell.length_a   1.000
_cell.length_b   1.000
_cell.length_c   1.000
_cell.angle_alpha   90.00
_cell.angle_beta   90.00
_cell.angle_gamma   90.00
#
_symmetry.space_group_name_H-M   'P 1'
#
loop_
_entity.id
_entity.type
_entity.pdbx_description
1 polymer ?
#
loop_
_entity_poly.entity_id
_entity_poly.type
_entity_poly.pdbx_seq_one_letter_code
_entity_poly.pdbx_strand_id
1 'polypeptide(L)'
;MDLLDEMRRKLARGPKPIVGESPLTELDHQERELAKQIREKRPVPPPIDLVIEAIELFRETRRLANSRQARLVALGCAEPVGRMRYRLIEDGECFGYVLKGVENFRNHRETFRNCYQGLLDAYLDYHPDNKGSLPEGRPNWEALRRWLEGNISDIRERNGIDEDWVTEVAAHPDVFSESPVARFGEEALRGHQESFLLFRKALGIKDSSWIIDQLVLEQVHAAGRSSGSEFRHYLPGLIRLLGTVSADNKTLFNKALAQILTYYHAKPPLAAHKALQDFTVLHWGNPWLKRNNSGWVLVSEPVRTMVSSWLKLHYIQHFFSVLAQEGKSDPRRLKFWEKYYEAVGTVTFALGPQTRWSTDPDMVHARKLMDGLIVDLVGNGASNNNAFIMQFGEWVVVEFGQKGNACFFFKASDLPFELTRDVSVQAVKNHIQSDSDRRWDAVRREHRDRNRADWETTFERVLGARDIFPGKPTVAGQPAGPSSAPGTVRQVETRPGTTQHDVSRIHQLAAGTTQPQNTANGTNVQAGSAAPVSRVQAHRLTPQQEAGVKALCGRLGIACEDLRGNNGNLWVLHDWPRDSRVTPQLTEWGFRYRPGKGWWYRDPA
;
A
#
# COMPACT_ATOMS: atom_id res chain seq x y z
N MET A 1 10.00 -71.15 63.13
CA MET A 1 8.93 -70.15 63.08
C MET A 1 9.45 -68.82 63.60
N ASP A 2 9.94 -67.88 62.80
CA ASP A 2 10.88 -67.98 61.70
C ASP A 2 11.84 -66.79 61.84
N LEU A 3 13.12 -67.07 62.13
CA LEU A 3 14.17 -66.08 62.42
C LEU A 3 14.38 -65.13 61.21
N LEU A 4 13.98 -65.59 60.01
CA LEU A 4 13.99 -64.85 58.75
C LEU A 4 12.99 -63.67 58.74
N ASP A 5 11.85 -63.77 59.41
CA ASP A 5 10.86 -62.69 59.48
C ASP A 5 11.23 -61.58 60.47
N GLU A 6 12.07 -61.90 61.45
CA GLU A 6 12.62 -60.91 62.38
C GLU A 6 13.86 -60.21 61.80
N MET A 7 14.70 -60.93 61.05
CA MET A 7 15.78 -60.32 60.27
C MET A 7 15.25 -59.42 59.15
N ARG A 8 14.15 -59.80 58.46
CA ARG A 8 13.49 -58.93 57.47
C ARG A 8 12.95 -57.63 58.07
N ARG A 9 12.38 -57.69 59.28
CA ARG A 9 11.87 -56.49 59.98
C ARG A 9 12.98 -55.55 60.48
N LYS A 10 14.15 -56.08 60.82
CA LYS A 10 15.32 -55.26 61.22
C LYS A 10 16.09 -54.69 60.02
N LEU A 11 16.15 -55.40 58.89
CA LEU A 11 16.72 -54.89 57.63
C LEU A 11 15.83 -53.83 56.95
N ALA A 12 14.52 -53.82 57.20
CA ALA A 12 13.60 -52.77 56.74
C ALA A 12 13.75 -51.43 57.50
N ARG A 13 14.58 -51.38 58.56
CA ARG A 13 14.90 -50.18 59.33
C ARG A 13 16.41 -49.91 59.36
N GLY A 14 17.06 -49.96 58.20
CA GLY A 14 18.38 -49.34 58.06
C GLY A 14 18.32 -47.83 58.36
N PRO A 15 19.39 -47.21 58.89
CA PRO A 15 19.43 -45.77 59.05
C PRO A 15 19.18 -45.13 57.68
N LYS A 16 18.27 -44.14 57.64
CA LYS A 16 18.11 -43.30 56.45
C LYS A 16 19.51 -42.89 55.98
N PRO A 17 19.85 -43.01 54.69
CA PRO A 17 21.04 -42.35 54.20
C PRO A 17 20.90 -40.87 54.54
N ILE A 18 21.76 -40.39 55.45
CA ILE A 18 22.02 -38.96 55.65
C ILE A 18 22.91 -38.55 54.48
N VAL A 19 22.33 -38.56 53.29
CA VAL A 19 22.74 -37.73 52.18
C VAL A 19 21.41 -37.24 51.66
N GLY A 20 21.13 -35.96 51.87
CA GLY A 20 19.94 -35.36 51.32
C GLY A 20 19.89 -35.65 49.83
N GLU A 21 18.83 -36.32 49.38
CA GLU A 21 18.34 -36.15 48.02
C GLU A 21 17.94 -34.67 47.89
N SER A 22 18.91 -33.75 47.78
CA SER A 22 18.71 -32.61 46.89
C SER A 22 18.67 -33.26 45.52
N PRO A 23 17.46 -33.44 44.94
CA PRO A 23 17.34 -34.36 43.84
C PRO A 23 18.09 -33.73 42.69
N LEU A 24 18.84 -34.53 41.95
CA LEU A 24 19.56 -34.12 40.75
C LEU A 24 18.70 -33.22 39.84
N THR A 25 17.37 -33.34 39.88
CA THR A 25 16.40 -32.46 39.20
C THR A 25 16.40 -30.99 39.64
N GLU A 26 16.65 -30.66 40.90
CA GLU A 26 16.75 -29.27 41.39
C GLU A 26 18.07 -28.63 40.92
N LEU A 27 19.16 -29.40 40.93
CA LEU A 27 20.45 -29.00 40.37
C LEU A 27 20.37 -28.86 38.85
N ASP A 28 19.73 -29.81 38.16
CA ASP A 28 19.50 -29.74 36.71
C ASP A 28 18.57 -28.58 36.34
N HIS A 29 17.62 -28.23 37.21
CA HIS A 29 16.75 -27.07 37.03
C HIS A 29 17.53 -25.77 37.26
N GLN A 30 18.36 -25.70 38.31
CA GLN A 30 19.24 -24.57 38.56
C GLN A 30 20.29 -24.40 37.47
N GLU A 31 20.85 -25.50 36.96
CA GLU A 31 21.78 -25.50 35.83
C GLU A 31 21.10 -25.02 34.55
N ARG A 32 19.86 -25.48 34.30
CA ARG A 32 19.05 -24.97 33.18
C ARG A 32 18.71 -23.48 33.33
N GLU A 33 18.35 -23.02 34.53
CA GLU A 33 18.06 -21.61 34.79
C GLU A 33 19.32 -20.74 34.75
N LEU A 34 20.46 -21.23 35.23
CA LEU A 34 21.75 -20.55 35.10
C LEU A 34 22.21 -20.50 33.64
N ALA A 35 22.09 -21.61 32.91
CA ALA A 35 22.38 -21.66 31.48
C ALA A 35 21.46 -20.72 30.69
N LYS A 36 20.18 -20.64 31.04
CA LYS A 36 19.22 -19.68 30.48
C LYS A 36 19.60 -18.24 30.81
N GLN A 37 19.97 -17.93 32.06
CA GLN A 37 20.44 -16.60 32.45
C GLN A 37 21.74 -16.19 31.76
N ILE A 38 22.65 -17.14 31.51
CA ILE A 38 23.87 -16.90 30.73
C ILE A 38 23.53 -16.66 29.25
N ARG A 39 22.57 -17.43 28.69
CA ARG A 39 22.14 -17.32 27.29
C ARG A 39 21.35 -16.06 26.98
N GLU A 40 20.51 -15.59 27.90
CA GLU A 40 19.64 -14.41 27.74
C GLU A 40 20.34 -13.08 28.09
N LYS A 41 21.59 -13.11 28.56
CA LYS A 41 22.34 -11.91 28.98
C LYS A 41 22.73 -11.04 27.78
N ARG A 42 21.88 -10.09 27.41
CA ARG A 42 22.34 -8.89 26.71
C ARG A 42 22.92 -7.91 27.72
N PRO A 43 24.11 -7.34 27.50
CA PRO A 43 24.65 -6.31 28.37
C PRO A 43 23.68 -5.12 28.49
N VAL A 44 23.48 -4.59 29.69
CA VAL A 44 22.70 -3.34 29.87
C VAL A 44 23.34 -2.24 29.03
N PRO A 45 22.55 -1.47 28.24
CA PRO A 45 23.08 -0.37 27.45
C PRO A 45 23.83 0.63 28.33
N PRO A 46 25.03 1.09 27.92
CA PRO A 46 25.78 2.09 28.66
C PRO A 46 25.06 3.45 28.63
N PRO A 47 25.28 4.33 29.63
CA PRO A 47 24.82 5.72 29.59
C PRO A 47 25.24 6.43 28.30
N ILE A 48 24.32 7.17 27.68
CA ILE A 48 24.53 7.81 26.38
C ILE A 48 25.69 8.82 26.40
N ASP A 49 25.89 9.54 27.51
CA ASP A 49 26.96 10.53 27.64
C ASP A 49 28.35 9.90 27.49
N LEU A 50 28.53 8.67 27.97
CA LEU A 50 29.78 7.92 27.82
C LEU A 50 30.00 7.44 26.39
N VAL A 51 28.92 7.13 25.67
CA VAL A 51 28.99 6.78 24.24
C VAL A 51 29.41 8.01 23.43
N ILE A 52 28.80 9.17 23.73
CA ILE A 52 29.14 10.45 23.08
C ILE A 52 30.61 10.81 23.31
N GLU A 53 31.07 10.80 24.56
CA GLU A 53 32.47 11.10 24.92
C GLU A 53 33.45 10.17 24.19
N ALA A 54 33.14 8.88 24.14
CA ALA A 54 33.99 7.90 23.46
C ALA A 54 34.06 8.13 21.94
N ILE A 55 32.95 8.51 21.30
CA ILE A 55 32.91 8.87 19.88
C ILE A 55 33.74 10.12 19.61
N GLU A 56 33.57 11.17 20.42
CA GLU A 56 34.31 12.43 20.26
C GLU A 56 35.82 12.20 20.37
N LEU A 57 36.26 11.49 21.41
CA LEU A 57 37.67 11.13 21.57
C LEU A 57 38.19 10.25 20.43
N PHE A 58 37.38 9.32 19.92
CA PHE A 58 37.75 8.49 18.79
C PHE A 58 37.91 9.31 17.50
N ARG A 59 37.06 10.32 17.26
CA ARG A 59 37.15 11.17 16.06
C ARG A 59 38.45 11.96 16.02
N GLU A 60 38.92 12.42 17.17
CA GLU A 60 40.20 13.13 17.28
C GLU A 60 41.41 12.20 17.10
N THR A 61 41.36 11.03 17.73
CA THR A 61 42.55 10.15 17.84
C THR A 61 42.63 9.07 16.77
N ARG A 62 41.49 8.70 16.16
CA ARG A 62 41.30 7.55 15.27
C ARG A 62 41.80 6.22 15.87
N ARG A 63 41.81 6.11 17.19
CA ARG A 63 42.35 4.95 17.92
C ARG A 63 41.39 4.48 19.01
N LEU A 64 41.24 3.16 19.13
CA LEU A 64 40.54 2.52 20.23
C LEU A 64 41.58 2.14 21.30
N ALA A 65 41.69 2.94 22.35
CA ALA A 65 42.76 2.81 23.34
C ALA A 65 42.60 1.60 24.26
N ASN A 66 41.36 1.18 24.54
CA ASN A 66 41.07 0.07 25.45
C ASN A 66 39.73 -0.60 25.10
N SER A 67 39.46 -1.75 25.74
CA SER A 67 38.26 -2.55 25.52
C SER A 67 36.96 -1.79 25.79
N ARG A 68 36.93 -0.93 26.82
CA ARG A 68 35.77 -0.10 27.16
C ARG A 68 35.47 0.91 26.05
N GLN A 69 36.47 1.63 25.58
CA GLN A 69 36.31 2.60 24.49
C GLN A 69 35.89 1.89 23.20
N ALA A 70 36.50 0.75 22.86
CA ALA A 70 36.14 -0.04 21.69
C ALA A 70 34.64 -0.43 21.69
N ARG A 71 34.15 -0.92 22.83
CA ARG A 71 32.74 -1.26 23.00
C ARG A 71 31.82 -0.04 22.88
N LEU A 72 32.15 1.08 23.53
CA LEU A 72 31.34 2.30 23.51
C LEU A 72 31.24 2.89 22.11
N VAL A 73 32.36 2.96 21.38
CA VAL A 73 32.39 3.45 20.00
C VAL A 73 31.58 2.53 19.08
N ALA A 74 31.74 1.20 19.21
CA ALA A 74 30.99 0.24 18.41
C ALA A 74 29.46 0.37 18.60
N LEU A 75 28.99 0.50 19.84
CA LEU A 75 27.57 0.71 20.16
C LEU A 75 27.03 2.03 19.61
N GLY A 76 27.88 3.05 19.54
CA GLY A 76 27.50 4.40 19.14
C GLY A 76 27.56 4.68 17.64
N CYS A 77 27.92 3.71 16.80
CA CYS A 77 28.18 3.94 15.38
C CYS A 77 26.99 4.56 14.62
N ALA A 78 25.76 4.13 14.93
CA ALA A 78 24.53 4.62 14.31
C ALA A 78 23.86 5.77 15.09
N GLU A 79 24.35 6.08 16.30
CA GLU A 79 23.69 7.03 17.18
C GLU A 79 24.00 8.48 16.77
N PRO A 80 22.97 9.36 16.69
CA PRO A 80 23.18 10.75 16.37
C PRO A 80 23.77 11.51 17.56
N VAL A 81 24.97 12.05 17.37
CA VAL A 81 25.72 12.81 18.37
C VAL A 81 25.61 14.31 18.11
N GLY A 82 25.34 15.06 19.18
CA GLY A 82 25.32 16.52 19.18
C GLY A 82 24.19 17.14 18.34
N ARG A 83 24.21 18.47 18.24
CA ARG A 83 23.14 19.24 17.57
C ARG A 83 23.07 19.01 16.07
N MET A 84 24.20 18.67 15.45
CA MET A 84 24.28 18.36 14.02
C MET A 84 23.86 16.92 13.71
N ARG A 85 23.48 16.13 14.73
CA ARG A 85 23.09 14.71 14.59
C ARG A 85 24.13 13.87 13.84
N TYR A 86 25.40 14.14 14.09
CA TYR A 86 26.51 13.43 13.48
C TYR A 86 26.43 11.94 13.81
N ARG A 87 26.59 11.06 12.83
CA ARG A 87 26.70 9.61 13.04
C ARG A 87 28.04 9.11 12.55
N LEU A 88 28.69 8.26 13.33
CA LEU A 88 30.00 7.73 12.96
C LEU A 88 29.96 6.84 11.72
N ILE A 89 28.85 6.11 11.50
CA ILE A 89 28.63 5.31 10.28
C ILE A 89 28.52 6.17 9.01
N GLU A 90 28.19 7.46 9.13
CA GLU A 90 28.12 8.41 8.02
C GLU A 90 29.45 9.15 7.78
N ASP A 91 30.47 8.93 8.62
CA ASP A 91 31.78 9.56 8.47
C ASP A 91 32.70 8.71 7.58
N GLY A 92 32.90 9.16 6.34
CA GLY A 92 33.72 8.48 5.34
C GLY A 92 35.21 8.39 5.69
N GLU A 93 35.72 9.24 6.59
CA GLU A 93 37.11 9.21 7.02
C GLU A 93 37.30 8.36 8.28
N CYS A 94 36.37 8.41 9.23
CA CYS A 94 36.49 7.78 10.55
C CYS A 94 36.10 6.31 10.54
N PHE A 95 35.00 5.95 9.87
CA PHE A 95 34.33 4.68 10.11
C PHE A 95 35.22 3.46 9.83
N GLY A 96 36.03 3.51 8.77
CA GLY A 96 36.97 2.44 8.45
C GLY A 96 38.01 2.16 9.53
N TYR A 97 38.38 3.17 10.34
CA TYR A 97 39.29 2.97 11.49
C TYR A 97 38.61 2.26 12.66
N VAL A 98 37.28 2.32 12.78
CA VAL A 98 36.54 1.56 13.80
C VAL A 98 36.70 0.06 13.53
N LEU A 99 36.40 -0.37 12.31
CA LEU A 99 36.48 -1.79 11.92
C LEU A 99 37.90 -2.34 12.11
N LYS A 100 38.91 -1.62 11.58
CA LYS A 100 40.33 -1.97 11.77
C LYS A 100 40.75 -1.97 13.24
N GLY A 101 40.24 -1.02 14.03
CA GLY A 101 40.54 -0.92 15.45
C GLY A 101 40.00 -2.10 16.25
N VAL A 102 38.77 -2.55 15.93
CA VAL A 102 38.11 -3.69 16.59
C VAL A 102 38.85 -5.00 16.32
N GLU A 103 39.45 -5.17 15.13
CA GLU A 103 40.26 -6.36 14.78
C GLU A 103 41.45 -6.59 15.73
N ASN A 104 42.01 -5.54 16.32
CA ASN A 104 43.09 -5.68 17.31
C ASN A 104 42.65 -6.42 18.58
N PHE A 105 41.34 -6.49 18.85
CA PHE A 105 40.78 -7.21 19.98
C PHE A 105 40.39 -8.65 19.65
N ARG A 106 40.69 -9.17 18.45
CA ARG A 106 40.30 -10.53 18.02
C ARG A 106 40.81 -11.64 18.97
N ASN A 107 41.97 -11.45 19.60
CA ASN A 107 42.49 -12.37 20.62
C ASN A 107 41.80 -12.22 21.99
N HIS A 108 41.13 -11.10 22.24
CA HIS A 108 40.33 -10.80 23.43
C HIS A 108 38.85 -11.06 23.15
N ARG A 109 38.47 -12.34 23.08
CA ARG A 109 37.15 -12.80 22.59
C ARG A 109 35.95 -12.06 23.14
N GLU A 110 35.87 -11.87 24.46
CA GLU A 110 34.75 -11.17 25.09
C GLU A 110 34.65 -9.71 24.62
N THR A 111 35.79 -9.01 24.51
CA THR A 111 35.83 -7.63 24.01
C THR A 111 35.43 -7.59 22.54
N PHE A 112 35.97 -8.49 21.72
CA PHE A 112 35.63 -8.59 20.30
C PHE A 112 34.14 -8.86 20.10
N ARG A 113 33.57 -9.82 20.84
CA ARG A 113 32.14 -10.15 20.82
C ARG A 113 31.27 -8.95 21.19
N ASN A 114 31.61 -8.23 22.26
CA ASN A 114 30.88 -7.02 22.65
C ASN A 114 30.95 -5.91 21.59
N CYS A 115 32.10 -5.74 20.92
CA CYS A 115 32.23 -4.79 19.82
C CYS A 115 31.42 -5.26 18.60
N TYR A 116 31.47 -6.55 18.27
CA TYR A 116 30.66 -7.14 17.20
C TYR A 116 29.18 -6.90 17.44
N GLN A 117 28.69 -7.11 18.67
CA GLN A 117 27.30 -6.87 19.03
C GLN A 117 26.90 -5.40 18.81
N GLY A 118 27.73 -4.44 19.24
CA GLY A 118 27.44 -3.02 19.01
C GLY A 118 27.45 -2.64 17.52
N LEU A 119 28.37 -3.23 16.75
CA LEU A 119 28.42 -3.07 15.30
C LEU A 119 27.23 -3.72 14.58
N LEU A 120 26.75 -4.87 15.09
CA LEU A 120 25.54 -5.52 14.62
C LEU A 120 24.30 -4.66 14.90
N ASP A 121 24.19 -4.10 16.10
CA ASP A 121 23.11 -3.16 16.44
C ASP A 121 23.15 -1.94 15.50
N ALA A 122 24.33 -1.38 15.24
CA ALA A 122 24.48 -0.27 14.29
C ALA A 122 24.05 -0.65 12.86
N TYR A 123 24.35 -1.87 12.39
CA TYR A 123 23.90 -2.38 11.10
C TYR A 123 22.38 -2.52 11.02
N LEU A 124 21.75 -3.03 12.08
CA LEU A 124 20.31 -3.27 12.15
C LEU A 124 19.50 -1.98 12.35
N ASP A 125 20.05 -0.99 13.04
CA ASP A 125 19.37 0.28 13.34
C ASP A 125 19.57 1.36 12.28
N TYR A 126 20.67 1.33 11.52
CA TYR A 126 20.94 2.31 10.48
C TYR A 126 20.41 1.84 9.11
N HIS A 127 19.57 2.66 8.48
CA HIS A 127 19.10 2.44 7.11
C HIS A 127 19.71 3.49 6.16
N PRO A 128 20.49 3.08 5.13
CA PRO A 128 21.15 4.01 4.23
C PRO A 128 20.20 4.81 3.31
N ASP A 129 19.03 4.27 2.97
CA ASP A 129 18.02 4.95 2.15
C ASP A 129 17.01 5.78 2.95
N ASN A 130 17.15 5.85 4.27
CA ASN A 130 16.26 6.68 5.07
C ASN A 130 16.46 8.17 4.76
N LYS A 131 15.37 8.92 4.80
CA LYS A 131 15.40 10.36 4.59
C LYS A 131 16.30 11.02 5.64
N GLY A 132 17.33 11.73 5.19
CA GLY A 132 18.29 12.43 6.05
C GLY A 132 19.58 11.68 6.32
N SER A 133 19.75 10.47 5.80
CA SER A 133 21.04 9.78 5.76
C SER A 133 22.00 10.47 4.78
N LEU A 134 23.29 10.53 5.13
CA LEU A 134 24.32 11.10 4.26
C LEU A 134 24.79 10.09 3.19
N PRO A 135 25.21 10.55 1.99
CA PRO A 135 25.67 9.68 0.91
C PRO A 135 26.78 8.71 1.31
N GLU A 136 27.68 9.15 2.19
CA GLU A 136 28.82 8.39 2.71
C GLU A 136 28.37 7.21 3.60
N GLY A 137 27.17 7.26 4.18
CA GLY A 137 26.67 6.21 5.04
C GLY A 137 26.37 4.89 4.31
N ARG A 138 26.00 4.93 3.03
CA ARG A 138 25.75 3.71 2.23
C ARG A 138 26.99 2.83 2.07
N PRO A 139 28.12 3.31 1.52
CA PRO A 139 29.31 2.48 1.36
C PRO A 139 29.85 1.97 2.72
N ASN A 140 29.77 2.78 3.78
CA ASN A 140 30.16 2.37 5.14
C ASN A 140 29.25 1.27 5.69
N TRP A 141 27.94 1.38 5.53
CA TRP A 141 26.99 0.34 5.94
C TRP A 141 27.21 -0.98 5.17
N GLU A 142 27.55 -0.92 3.88
CA GLU A 142 27.90 -2.12 3.11
C GLU A 142 29.26 -2.71 3.55
N ALA A 143 30.24 -1.88 3.91
CA ALA A 143 31.50 -2.34 4.48
C ALA A 143 31.28 -3.02 5.84
N LEU A 144 30.41 -2.45 6.68
CA LEU A 144 29.99 -3.02 7.95
C LEU A 144 29.31 -4.39 7.74
N ARG A 145 28.38 -4.50 6.79
CA ARG A 145 27.72 -5.77 6.45
C ARG A 145 28.73 -6.87 6.11
N ARG A 146 29.68 -6.58 5.21
CA ARG A 146 30.74 -7.53 4.81
C ARG A 146 31.67 -7.89 5.97
N TRP A 147 31.98 -6.90 6.82
CA TRP A 147 32.78 -7.14 8.01
C TRP A 147 32.06 -8.05 9.01
N LEU A 148 30.77 -7.80 9.29
CA LEU A 148 29.97 -8.65 10.17
C LEU A 148 29.90 -10.09 9.65
N GLU A 149 29.61 -10.27 8.36
CA GLU A 149 29.56 -11.58 7.69
C GLU A 149 30.90 -12.34 7.83
N GLY A 150 32.02 -11.68 7.53
CA GLY A 150 33.35 -12.30 7.56
C GLY A 150 33.87 -12.66 8.96
N ASN A 151 33.23 -12.16 10.02
CA ASN A 151 33.69 -12.31 11.41
C ASN A 151 32.71 -13.13 12.30
N ILE A 152 31.67 -13.76 11.74
CA ILE A 152 30.69 -14.57 12.51
C ILE A 152 31.37 -15.73 13.27
N SER A 153 32.38 -16.37 12.68
CA SER A 153 33.06 -17.50 13.33
C SER A 153 33.91 -17.06 14.54
N ASP A 154 34.36 -15.82 14.57
CA ASP A 154 35.23 -15.28 15.62
C ASP A 154 34.47 -14.99 16.93
N ILE A 155 33.15 -14.76 16.87
CA ILE A 155 32.32 -14.51 18.06
C ILE A 155 31.88 -15.79 18.80
N ARG A 156 32.01 -16.96 18.17
CA ARG A 156 31.58 -18.26 18.74
C ARG A 156 32.51 -18.78 19.82
N GLU A 157 31.94 -19.37 20.86
CA GLU A 157 32.67 -20.11 21.87
C GLU A 157 33.29 -21.39 21.28
N ARG A 158 34.53 -21.69 21.66
CA ARG A 158 35.24 -22.89 21.16
C ARG A 158 34.84 -24.14 21.93
N ASN A 159 34.62 -24.00 23.24
CA ASN A 159 34.36 -25.11 24.18
C ASN A 159 33.27 -24.71 25.20
N GLY A 160 32.31 -23.86 24.81
CA GLY A 160 31.32 -23.27 25.71
C GLY A 160 29.95 -23.15 25.07
N ILE A 161 28.99 -22.65 25.84
CA ILE A 161 27.62 -22.36 25.38
C ILE A 161 27.60 -20.95 24.82
N ASP A 162 27.21 -20.81 23.55
CA ASP A 162 27.01 -19.52 22.90
C ASP A 162 25.80 -18.78 23.54
N GLU A 163 25.89 -17.46 23.66
CA GLU A 163 24.73 -16.60 23.97
C GLU A 163 23.66 -16.75 22.88
N ASP A 164 22.38 -16.51 23.21
CA ASP A 164 21.29 -16.76 22.26
C ASP A 164 21.45 -15.96 20.97
N TRP A 165 21.82 -14.68 21.06
CA TRP A 165 22.02 -13.85 19.87
C TRP A 165 23.20 -14.32 19.00
N VAL A 166 24.24 -14.91 19.60
CA VAL A 166 25.40 -15.48 18.87
C VAL A 166 24.94 -16.74 18.12
N THR A 167 24.17 -17.59 18.79
CA THR A 167 23.59 -18.79 18.18
C THR A 167 22.70 -18.43 17.00
N GLU A 168 21.79 -17.46 17.19
CA GLU A 168 20.80 -17.05 16.19
C GLU A 168 21.47 -16.35 14.99
N VAL A 169 22.40 -15.41 15.21
CA VAL A 169 23.09 -14.74 14.10
C VAL A 169 23.96 -15.71 13.30
N ALA A 170 24.58 -16.69 13.96
CA ALA A 170 25.38 -17.71 13.30
C ALA A 170 24.53 -18.74 12.53
N ALA A 171 23.31 -19.01 12.98
CA ALA A 171 22.35 -19.87 12.28
C ALA A 171 21.73 -19.19 11.05
N HIS A 172 21.72 -17.84 11.04
CA HIS A 172 21.10 -17.02 10.00
C HIS A 172 22.11 -16.05 9.34
N PRO A 173 23.20 -16.55 8.72
CA PRO A 173 24.17 -15.69 8.04
C PRO A 173 23.58 -14.93 6.85
N ASP A 174 22.42 -15.38 6.33
CA ASP A 174 21.69 -14.73 5.25
C ASP A 174 21.21 -13.31 5.60
N VAL A 175 21.16 -12.95 6.90
CA VAL A 175 20.91 -11.57 7.34
C VAL A 175 21.92 -10.58 6.75
N PHE A 176 23.15 -11.02 6.44
CA PHE A 176 24.18 -10.18 5.82
C PHE A 176 24.27 -10.33 4.31
N SER A 177 23.35 -11.07 3.67
CA SER A 177 23.37 -11.27 2.22
C SER A 177 22.79 -10.06 1.44
N GLU A 178 22.73 -10.18 0.11
CA GLU A 178 22.02 -9.22 -0.76
C GLU A 178 20.48 -9.35 -0.66
N SER A 179 19.97 -10.41 -0.03
CA SER A 179 18.54 -10.59 0.25
C SER A 179 18.34 -11.01 1.71
N PRO A 180 18.58 -10.08 2.66
CA PRO A 180 18.44 -10.33 4.08
C PRO A 180 17.05 -10.87 4.39
N VAL A 181 16.98 -11.84 5.30
CA VAL A 181 15.73 -12.44 5.80
C VAL A 181 14.82 -13.05 4.73
N ALA A 182 15.35 -13.38 3.54
CA ALA A 182 14.57 -13.98 2.45
C ALA A 182 13.84 -15.28 2.89
N ARG A 183 14.51 -16.12 3.68
CA ARG A 183 13.93 -17.36 4.23
C ARG A 183 12.77 -17.05 5.17
N PHE A 184 12.96 -16.11 6.10
CA PHE A 184 11.90 -15.67 7.00
C PHE A 184 10.72 -15.03 6.25
N GLY A 185 10.98 -14.29 5.18
CA GLY A 185 9.92 -13.74 4.32
C GLY A 185 9.09 -14.86 3.68
N GLU A 186 9.72 -15.93 3.23
CA GLU A 186 9.04 -17.10 2.65
C GLU A 186 8.21 -17.87 3.68
N GLU A 187 8.74 -18.05 4.90
CA GLU A 187 8.03 -18.67 6.03
C GLU A 187 6.83 -17.82 6.46
N ALA A 188 7.03 -16.51 6.62
CA ALA A 188 6.01 -15.57 7.03
C ALA A 188 4.87 -15.47 6.01
N LEU A 189 5.19 -15.55 4.71
CA LEU A 189 4.19 -15.60 3.63
C LEU A 189 3.26 -16.81 3.78
N ARG A 190 3.78 -17.93 4.27
CA ARG A 190 3.01 -19.16 4.54
C ARG A 190 2.31 -19.16 5.89
N GLY A 191 2.46 -18.09 6.67
CA GLY A 191 1.85 -17.94 7.99
C GLY A 191 2.71 -18.42 9.15
N HIS A 192 3.97 -18.79 8.92
CA HIS A 192 4.90 -19.21 9.98
C HIS A 192 5.83 -18.04 10.33
N GLN A 193 5.71 -17.49 11.53
CA GLN A 193 6.48 -16.32 11.96
C GLN A 193 7.34 -16.59 13.20
N GLU A 194 7.22 -17.78 13.79
CA GLU A 194 7.84 -18.15 15.05
C GLU A 194 9.37 -18.03 14.99
N SER A 195 9.98 -18.54 13.90
CA SER A 195 11.42 -18.46 13.67
C SER A 195 11.92 -17.02 13.63
N PHE A 196 11.20 -16.15 12.91
CA PHE A 196 11.57 -14.74 12.81
C PHE A 196 11.39 -14.01 14.15
N LEU A 197 10.33 -14.31 14.89
CA LEU A 197 10.09 -13.69 16.20
C LEU A 197 11.16 -14.09 17.23
N LEU A 198 11.63 -15.34 17.19
CA LEU A 198 12.75 -15.80 18.01
C LEU A 198 14.04 -15.06 17.62
N PHE A 199 14.37 -15.04 16.33
CA PHE A 199 15.52 -14.32 15.78
C PHE A 199 15.50 -12.84 16.18
N ARG A 200 14.35 -12.18 15.98
CA ARG A 200 14.10 -10.78 16.33
C ARG A 200 14.33 -10.53 17.82
N LYS A 201 13.81 -11.40 18.68
CA LYS A 201 13.96 -11.29 20.14
C LYS A 201 15.42 -11.46 20.55
N ALA A 202 16.10 -12.49 20.05
CA ALA A 202 17.48 -12.79 20.41
C ALA A 202 18.43 -11.65 20.01
N LEU A 203 18.28 -11.13 18.79
CA LEU A 203 19.09 -10.02 18.29
C LEU A 203 18.61 -8.65 18.80
N GLY A 204 17.52 -8.56 19.56
CA GLY A 204 17.00 -7.28 20.06
C GLY A 204 16.58 -6.31 18.95
N ILE A 205 16.09 -6.84 17.81
CA ILE A 205 15.70 -6.04 16.66
C ILE A 205 14.48 -5.16 17.00
N LYS A 206 14.66 -3.84 16.89
CA LYS A 206 13.64 -2.82 17.12
C LYS A 206 12.59 -2.82 16.00
N ASP A 207 11.37 -2.36 16.31
CA ASP A 207 10.31 -2.20 15.29
C ASP A 207 10.69 -1.21 14.18
N SER A 208 11.59 -0.26 14.47
CA SER A 208 12.10 0.71 13.51
C SER A 208 13.27 0.21 12.67
N SER A 209 13.72 -1.04 12.86
CA SER A 209 14.82 -1.60 12.08
C SER A 209 14.41 -1.83 10.64
N TRP A 210 15.32 -1.56 9.70
CA TRP A 210 15.10 -1.81 8.28
C TRP A 210 14.89 -3.29 7.93
N ILE A 211 15.31 -4.22 8.80
CA ILE A 211 15.03 -5.65 8.65
C ILE A 211 13.52 -5.93 8.69
N ILE A 212 12.74 -5.15 9.45
CA ILE A 212 11.28 -5.30 9.49
C ILE A 212 10.67 -4.91 8.13
N ASP A 213 11.14 -3.81 7.55
CA ASP A 213 10.73 -3.37 6.21
C ASP A 213 11.16 -4.40 5.15
N GLN A 214 12.38 -4.95 5.28
CA GLN A 214 12.90 -5.96 4.37
C GLN A 214 12.09 -7.26 4.44
N LEU A 215 11.64 -7.69 5.62
CA LEU A 215 10.77 -8.87 5.77
C LEU A 215 9.47 -8.73 4.97
N VAL A 216 8.89 -7.53 4.91
CA VAL A 216 7.69 -7.26 4.09
C VAL A 216 8.01 -7.39 2.60
N LEU A 217 9.14 -6.84 2.15
CA LEU A 217 9.57 -6.97 0.77
C LEU A 217 9.88 -8.41 0.40
N GLU A 218 10.53 -9.19 1.28
CA GLU A 218 10.85 -10.59 1.01
C GLU A 218 9.59 -11.48 0.96
N GLN A 219 8.54 -11.17 1.72
CA GLN A 219 7.23 -11.83 1.54
C GLN A 219 6.66 -11.57 0.14
N VAL A 220 6.74 -10.33 -0.36
CA VAL A 220 6.31 -9.98 -1.72
C VAL A 220 7.17 -10.67 -2.78
N HIS A 221 8.49 -10.70 -2.59
CA HIS A 221 9.42 -11.38 -3.49
C HIS A 221 9.20 -12.90 -3.51
N ALA A 222 9.02 -13.54 -2.35
CA ALA A 222 8.68 -14.95 -2.23
C ALA A 222 7.39 -15.29 -2.99
N ALA A 223 6.35 -14.47 -2.82
CA ALA A 223 5.11 -14.62 -3.58
C ALA A 223 5.37 -14.45 -5.09
N GLY A 224 6.17 -13.46 -5.50
CA GLY A 224 6.53 -13.21 -6.90
C GLY A 224 7.30 -14.37 -7.56
N ARG A 225 8.08 -15.13 -6.80
CA ARG A 225 8.79 -16.34 -7.27
C ARG A 225 7.87 -17.55 -7.43
N SER A 226 6.72 -17.58 -6.75
CA SER A 226 5.75 -18.69 -6.84
C SER A 226 5.02 -18.76 -8.19
N SER A 227 4.28 -19.84 -8.41
CA SER A 227 3.45 -20.01 -9.62
C SER A 227 2.31 -18.97 -9.71
N GLY A 228 1.69 -18.84 -10.88
CA GLY A 228 0.59 -17.88 -11.09
C GLY A 228 -0.61 -18.10 -10.19
N SER A 229 -0.96 -19.36 -9.90
CA SER A 229 -2.05 -19.73 -8.99
C SER A 229 -1.70 -19.48 -7.53
N GLU A 230 -0.50 -19.85 -7.09
CA GLU A 230 -0.03 -19.61 -5.73
C GLU A 230 0.10 -18.13 -5.41
N PHE A 231 0.67 -17.33 -6.32
CA PHE A 231 0.75 -15.89 -6.15
C PHE A 231 -0.63 -15.27 -5.90
N ARG A 232 -1.65 -15.71 -6.66
CA ARG A 232 -3.04 -15.26 -6.47
C ARG A 232 -3.63 -15.70 -5.15
N HIS A 233 -3.29 -16.88 -4.67
CA HIS A 233 -3.68 -17.35 -3.34
C HIS A 233 -3.13 -16.45 -2.23
N TYR A 234 -1.89 -15.95 -2.39
CA TYR A 234 -1.27 -15.03 -1.43
C TYR A 234 -1.75 -13.58 -1.50
N LEU A 235 -2.34 -13.13 -2.62
CA LEU A 235 -2.75 -11.73 -2.83
C LEU A 235 -3.60 -11.14 -1.69
N PRO A 236 -4.65 -11.80 -1.18
CA PRO A 236 -5.44 -11.24 -0.07
C PRO A 236 -4.60 -10.99 1.19
N GLY A 237 -3.66 -11.90 1.48
CA GLY A 237 -2.73 -11.77 2.61
C GLY A 237 -1.77 -10.60 2.41
N LEU A 238 -1.20 -10.47 1.21
CA LEU A 238 -0.30 -9.37 0.87
C LEU A 238 -1.01 -8.01 0.89
N ILE A 239 -2.24 -7.91 0.36
CA ILE A 239 -3.05 -6.68 0.42
C ILE A 239 -3.29 -6.27 1.88
N ARG A 240 -3.61 -7.23 2.75
CA ARG A 240 -3.79 -6.97 4.18
C ARG A 240 -2.48 -6.51 4.84
N LEU A 241 -1.36 -7.16 4.54
CA LEU A 241 -0.02 -6.77 5.04
C LEU A 241 0.35 -5.36 4.59
N LEU A 242 0.16 -5.02 3.31
CA LEU A 242 0.43 -3.67 2.82
C LEU A 242 -0.50 -2.65 3.47
N GLY A 243 -1.74 -3.03 3.78
CA GLY A 243 -2.67 -2.20 4.54
C GLY A 243 -2.10 -1.76 5.89
N THR A 244 -1.39 -2.63 6.61
CA THR A 244 -0.82 -2.30 7.93
C THR A 244 0.35 -1.32 7.86
N VAL A 245 1.12 -1.32 6.76
CA VAL A 245 2.26 -0.39 6.58
C VAL A 245 1.89 0.89 5.82
N SER A 246 0.69 0.95 5.24
CA SER A 246 0.28 2.02 4.32
C SER A 246 0.25 3.42 4.95
N ALA A 247 0.07 3.53 6.27
CA ALA A 247 0.03 4.81 6.97
C ALA A 247 1.43 5.24 7.45
N ASP A 248 2.21 4.29 7.98
CA ASP A 248 3.43 4.58 8.72
C ASP A 248 4.68 4.62 7.84
N ASN A 249 4.71 3.84 6.74
CA ASN A 249 5.85 3.78 5.83
C ASN A 249 5.40 3.81 4.36
N LYS A 250 5.15 5.02 3.84
CA LYS A 250 4.71 5.24 2.44
C LYS A 250 5.73 4.76 1.41
N THR A 251 7.02 4.86 1.69
CA THR A 251 8.09 4.45 0.77
C THR A 251 8.07 2.93 0.59
N LEU A 252 8.07 2.17 1.70
CA LEU A 252 7.93 0.72 1.67
C LEU A 252 6.64 0.29 0.99
N PHE A 253 5.51 0.87 1.40
CA PHE A 253 4.19 0.57 0.85
C PHE A 253 4.18 0.70 -0.69
N ASN A 254 4.67 1.82 -1.21
CA ASN A 254 4.70 2.08 -2.65
C ASN A 254 5.62 1.12 -3.39
N LYS A 255 6.81 0.80 -2.83
CA LYS A 255 7.75 -0.17 -3.41
C LYS A 255 7.13 -1.58 -3.47
N ALA A 256 6.53 -2.02 -2.37
CA ALA A 256 5.88 -3.33 -2.28
C ALA A 256 4.68 -3.44 -3.24
N LEU A 257 3.81 -2.42 -3.30
CA LEU A 257 2.65 -2.42 -4.19
C LEU A 257 3.07 -2.43 -5.67
N ALA A 258 4.10 -1.67 -6.04
CA ALA A 258 4.65 -1.68 -7.39
C ALA A 258 5.17 -3.08 -7.78
N GLN A 259 5.86 -3.77 -6.87
CA GLN A 259 6.33 -5.14 -7.09
C GLN A 259 5.17 -6.13 -7.24
N ILE A 260 4.14 -6.06 -6.40
CA ILE A 260 2.93 -6.91 -6.51
C ILE A 260 2.28 -6.74 -7.88
N LEU A 261 2.08 -5.50 -8.34
CA LEU A 261 1.49 -5.22 -9.65
C LEU A 261 2.36 -5.75 -10.80
N THR A 262 3.68 -5.61 -10.67
CA THR A 262 4.65 -6.13 -11.64
C THR A 262 4.61 -7.66 -11.71
N TYR A 263 4.57 -8.34 -10.57
CA TYR A 263 4.45 -9.80 -10.52
C TYR A 263 3.11 -10.30 -11.04
N TYR A 264 2.02 -9.58 -10.76
CA TYR A 264 0.71 -9.91 -11.31
C TYR A 264 0.73 -9.83 -12.83
N HIS A 265 1.27 -8.75 -13.39
CA HIS A 265 1.39 -8.55 -14.82
C HIS A 265 2.26 -9.61 -15.51
N ALA A 266 3.29 -10.12 -14.83
CA ALA A 266 4.15 -11.17 -15.38
C ALA A 266 3.48 -12.56 -15.39
N LYS A 267 2.31 -12.74 -14.75
CA LYS A 267 1.68 -14.06 -14.53
C LYS A 267 0.23 -14.12 -15.07
N PRO A 268 0.04 -14.56 -16.33
CA PRO A 268 -1.29 -14.76 -16.92
C PRO A 268 -2.19 -15.73 -16.12
N PRO A 269 -3.53 -15.66 -16.25
CA PRO A 269 -4.28 -14.71 -17.08
C PRO A 269 -4.41 -13.33 -16.42
N LEU A 270 -4.32 -12.25 -17.19
CA LEU A 270 -4.37 -10.87 -16.69
C LEU A 270 -5.79 -10.35 -16.36
N ALA A 271 -6.70 -11.28 -16.04
CA ALA A 271 -8.06 -10.95 -15.61
C ALA A 271 -8.02 -9.97 -14.43
N ALA A 272 -9.02 -9.08 -14.35
CA ALA A 272 -9.06 -8.08 -13.30
C ALA A 272 -9.17 -8.74 -11.91
N HIS A 273 -8.20 -8.44 -11.03
CA HIS A 273 -8.30 -8.82 -9.62
C HIS A 273 -8.90 -7.65 -8.83
N LYS A 274 -10.22 -7.71 -8.61
CA LYS A 274 -11.00 -6.59 -8.07
C LYS A 274 -10.42 -5.99 -6.78
N ALA A 275 -10.05 -6.83 -5.81
CA ALA A 275 -9.48 -6.34 -4.55
C ALA A 275 -8.11 -5.65 -4.74
N LEU A 276 -7.30 -6.11 -5.71
CA LEU A 276 -6.00 -5.49 -5.97
C LEU A 276 -6.19 -4.16 -6.71
N GLN A 277 -7.09 -4.13 -7.70
CA GLN A 277 -7.50 -2.93 -8.41
C GLN A 277 -8.00 -1.85 -7.43
N ASP A 278 -8.98 -2.18 -6.60
CA ASP A 278 -9.59 -1.24 -5.66
C ASP A 278 -8.56 -0.74 -4.65
N PHE A 279 -7.70 -1.62 -4.15
CA PHE A 279 -6.61 -1.25 -3.25
C PHE A 279 -5.60 -0.31 -3.91
N THR A 280 -5.16 -0.60 -5.13
CA THR A 280 -4.25 0.28 -5.88
C THR A 280 -4.88 1.64 -6.14
N VAL A 281 -6.13 1.70 -6.59
CA VAL A 281 -6.80 2.96 -6.93
C VAL A 281 -7.14 3.78 -5.68
N LEU A 282 -7.46 3.13 -4.56
CA LEU A 282 -7.63 3.79 -3.28
C LEU A 282 -6.37 4.55 -2.86
N HIS A 283 -5.19 3.97 -3.07
CA HIS A 283 -3.92 4.52 -2.58
C HIS A 283 -3.18 5.39 -3.58
N TRP A 284 -3.22 5.04 -4.88
CA TRP A 284 -2.52 5.77 -5.95
C TRP A 284 -3.46 6.59 -6.82
N GLY A 285 -4.77 6.49 -6.62
CA GLY A 285 -5.76 7.18 -7.46
C GLY A 285 -5.81 6.62 -8.88
N ASN A 286 -6.60 7.30 -9.72
CA ASN A 286 -6.76 6.98 -11.12
C ASN A 286 -5.43 7.15 -11.91
N PRO A 287 -4.98 6.14 -12.68
CA PRO A 287 -3.75 6.16 -13.46
C PRO A 287 -3.72 7.17 -14.61
N TRP A 288 -4.84 7.71 -15.10
CA TRP A 288 -4.83 8.72 -16.18
C TRP A 288 -4.59 10.14 -15.68
N LEU A 289 -4.81 10.41 -14.40
CA LEU A 289 -4.71 11.75 -13.86
C LEU A 289 -3.26 12.10 -13.51
N LYS A 290 -2.70 13.14 -14.13
CA LYS A 290 -1.31 13.58 -13.87
C LYS A 290 -1.02 13.85 -12.40
N ARG A 291 -2.01 14.35 -11.65
CA ARG A 291 -1.91 14.61 -10.21
C ARG A 291 -1.64 13.36 -9.35
N ASN A 292 -1.87 12.17 -9.89
CA ASN A 292 -1.76 10.89 -9.19
C ASN A 292 -0.42 10.17 -9.41
N ASN A 293 0.55 10.78 -10.09
CA ASN A 293 1.75 10.08 -10.57
C ASN A 293 2.69 9.50 -9.50
N SER A 294 2.56 9.86 -8.21
CA SER A 294 3.54 9.48 -7.17
C SER A 294 3.77 7.98 -7.04
N GLY A 295 2.71 7.16 -7.12
CA GLY A 295 2.83 5.69 -7.14
C GLY A 295 3.06 5.12 -8.55
N TRP A 296 2.37 5.69 -9.55
CA TRP A 296 2.41 5.19 -10.93
C TRP A 296 3.78 5.31 -11.61
N VAL A 297 4.66 6.20 -11.15
CA VAL A 297 6.05 6.33 -11.65
C VAL A 297 6.90 5.11 -11.28
N LEU A 298 6.50 4.30 -10.30
CA LEU A 298 7.26 3.13 -9.84
C LEU A 298 7.01 1.86 -10.65
N VAL A 299 6.06 1.89 -11.59
CA VAL A 299 5.72 0.74 -12.44
C VAL A 299 5.97 1.05 -13.90
N SER A 300 6.24 0.01 -14.70
CA SER A 300 6.39 0.15 -16.14
C SER A 300 5.05 0.48 -16.83
N GLU A 301 5.12 1.07 -18.02
CA GLU A 301 3.91 1.44 -18.78
C GLU A 301 2.96 0.25 -19.06
N PRO A 302 3.42 -0.98 -19.35
CA PRO A 302 2.54 -2.14 -19.46
C PRO A 302 1.76 -2.45 -18.18
N VAL A 303 2.40 -2.32 -17.00
CA VAL A 303 1.75 -2.57 -15.70
C VAL A 303 0.71 -1.48 -15.41
N ARG A 304 1.02 -0.21 -15.69
CA ARG A 304 0.05 0.89 -15.60
C ARG A 304 -1.13 0.67 -16.54
N THR A 305 -0.85 0.22 -17.77
CA THR A 305 -1.88 -0.08 -18.78
C THR A 305 -2.79 -1.21 -18.34
N MET A 306 -2.26 -2.27 -17.71
CA MET A 306 -3.06 -3.37 -17.15
C MET A 306 -4.10 -2.87 -16.15
N VAL A 307 -3.69 -2.08 -15.14
CA VAL A 307 -4.64 -1.55 -14.14
C VAL A 307 -5.60 -0.54 -14.77
N SER A 308 -5.12 0.26 -15.73
CA SER A 308 -5.96 1.16 -16.52
C SER A 308 -7.05 0.40 -17.26
N SER A 309 -6.73 -0.73 -17.90
CA SER A 309 -7.71 -1.58 -18.58
C SER A 309 -8.72 -2.19 -17.60
N TRP A 310 -8.31 -2.63 -16.41
CA TRP A 310 -9.26 -3.07 -15.37
C TRP A 310 -10.23 -1.96 -14.98
N LEU A 311 -9.75 -0.71 -14.89
CA LEU A 311 -10.60 0.45 -14.59
C LEU A 311 -11.59 0.76 -15.71
N LYS A 312 -11.15 0.70 -16.98
CA LYS A 312 -12.06 0.88 -18.14
C LYS A 312 -13.21 -0.11 -18.09
N LEU A 313 -12.91 -1.40 -17.84
CA LEU A 313 -13.92 -2.43 -17.68
C LEU A 313 -14.88 -2.12 -16.52
N HIS A 314 -14.31 -1.75 -15.36
CA HIS A 314 -15.11 -1.43 -14.19
C HIS A 314 -16.01 -0.20 -14.40
N TYR A 315 -15.53 0.81 -15.14
CA TYR A 315 -16.30 1.99 -15.50
C TYR A 315 -17.44 1.68 -16.46
N ILE A 316 -17.20 0.86 -17.49
CA ILE A 316 -18.25 0.38 -18.41
C ILE A 316 -19.34 -0.33 -17.59
N GLN A 317 -18.94 -1.27 -16.74
CA GLN A 317 -19.86 -2.02 -15.86
C GLN A 317 -20.66 -1.09 -14.96
N HIS A 318 -20.01 -0.11 -14.31
CA HIS A 318 -20.69 0.78 -13.39
C HIS A 318 -21.61 1.78 -14.09
N PHE A 319 -21.20 2.31 -15.24
CA PHE A 319 -22.04 3.20 -16.04
C PHE A 319 -23.36 2.52 -16.43
N PHE A 320 -23.32 1.30 -16.98
CA PHE A 320 -24.53 0.59 -17.42
C PHE A 320 -25.36 0.00 -16.28
N SER A 321 -24.76 -0.29 -15.12
CA SER A 321 -25.50 -0.83 -13.97
C SER A 321 -26.11 0.24 -13.05
N VAL A 322 -25.49 1.42 -12.94
CA VAL A 322 -25.90 2.46 -11.99
C VAL A 322 -26.31 3.76 -12.66
N LEU A 323 -25.54 4.23 -13.64
CA LEU A 323 -25.78 5.54 -14.25
C LEU A 323 -26.77 5.49 -15.43
N ALA A 324 -26.98 4.33 -16.01
CA ALA A 324 -28.06 4.12 -16.96
C ALA A 324 -29.40 4.03 -16.20
N GLN A 325 -30.39 4.79 -16.65
CA GLN A 325 -31.70 4.99 -16.01
C GLN A 325 -32.42 3.69 -15.60
N GLU A 326 -32.13 2.59 -16.30
CA GLU A 326 -32.64 1.26 -15.99
C GLU A 326 -31.51 0.37 -15.44
N GLY A 327 -31.05 0.61 -14.21
CA GLY A 327 -29.99 -0.17 -13.54
C GLY A 327 -30.22 -1.70 -13.39
N LYS A 328 -31.13 -2.30 -14.16
CA LYS A 328 -31.42 -3.73 -14.27
C LYS A 328 -31.76 -4.27 -15.69
N SER A 329 -31.80 -3.48 -16.77
CA SER A 329 -32.55 -3.89 -18.01
C SER A 329 -31.86 -3.82 -19.38
N ASP A 330 -30.60 -3.38 -19.54
CA ASP A 330 -29.89 -3.55 -20.83
C ASP A 330 -28.57 -4.33 -20.74
N PRO A 331 -28.63 -5.65 -20.48
CA PRO A 331 -27.45 -6.51 -20.48
C PRO A 331 -26.81 -6.65 -21.87
N ARG A 332 -27.52 -6.32 -22.96
CA ARG A 332 -26.98 -6.40 -24.33
C ARG A 332 -25.96 -5.29 -24.56
N ARG A 333 -26.30 -4.04 -24.21
CA ARG A 333 -25.38 -2.89 -24.31
C ARG A 333 -24.13 -3.07 -23.45
N LEU A 334 -24.30 -3.51 -22.20
CA LEU A 334 -23.17 -3.79 -21.32
C LEU A 334 -22.24 -4.85 -21.95
N LYS A 335 -22.78 -6.04 -22.29
CA LYS A 335 -21.99 -7.13 -22.89
C LYS A 335 -21.32 -6.72 -24.19
N PHE A 336 -21.94 -5.83 -24.97
CA PHE A 336 -21.35 -5.29 -26.19
C PHE A 336 -20.09 -4.48 -25.87
N TRP A 337 -20.20 -3.46 -25.02
CA TRP A 337 -19.08 -2.56 -24.71
C TRP A 337 -17.97 -3.25 -23.89
N GLU A 338 -18.29 -4.27 -23.09
CA GLU A 338 -17.30 -5.11 -22.42
C GLU A 338 -16.32 -5.78 -23.41
N LYS A 339 -16.71 -6.04 -24.67
CA LYS A 339 -15.78 -6.58 -25.69
C LYS A 339 -14.71 -5.56 -26.10
N TYR A 340 -15.01 -4.26 -25.98
CA TYR A 340 -14.20 -3.16 -26.52
C TYR A 340 -13.37 -2.42 -25.46
N TYR A 341 -13.43 -2.81 -24.19
CA TYR A 341 -12.79 -2.07 -23.09
C TYR A 341 -11.28 -1.84 -23.27
N GLU A 342 -10.57 -2.77 -23.93
CA GLU A 342 -9.13 -2.63 -24.22
C GLU A 342 -8.84 -1.63 -25.34
N ALA A 343 -9.79 -1.44 -26.27
CA ALA A 343 -9.69 -0.46 -27.36
C ALA A 343 -9.99 0.97 -26.90
N VAL A 344 -10.72 1.12 -25.78
CA VAL A 344 -11.04 2.43 -25.20
C VAL A 344 -9.75 3.11 -24.76
N GLY A 345 -9.52 4.33 -25.22
CA GLY A 345 -8.45 5.24 -24.80
C GLY A 345 -8.86 6.06 -23.58
N THR A 346 -8.97 7.37 -23.77
CA THR A 346 -9.47 8.28 -22.73
C THR A 346 -10.99 8.17 -22.58
N VAL A 347 -11.49 8.52 -21.40
CA VAL A 347 -12.92 8.51 -21.10
C VAL A 347 -13.35 9.79 -20.39
N THR A 348 -14.61 10.17 -20.61
CA THR A 348 -15.26 11.30 -19.92
C THR A 348 -16.71 10.93 -19.61
N PHE A 349 -17.18 11.31 -18.43
CA PHE A 349 -18.55 11.08 -17.98
C PHE A 349 -19.28 12.42 -17.91
N ALA A 350 -20.23 12.64 -18.81
CA ALA A 350 -21.10 13.80 -18.74
C ALA A 350 -22.34 13.44 -17.91
N LEU A 351 -22.47 14.03 -16.73
CA LEU A 351 -23.53 13.68 -15.77
C LEU A 351 -24.66 14.70 -15.79
N GLY A 352 -25.90 14.22 -15.87
CA GLY A 352 -27.08 15.08 -15.76
C GLY A 352 -27.31 15.58 -14.33
N PRO A 353 -28.11 16.65 -14.15
CA PRO A 353 -28.32 17.27 -12.84
C PRO A 353 -28.77 16.30 -11.74
N GLN A 354 -29.63 15.32 -12.04
CA GLN A 354 -30.08 14.36 -11.04
C GLN A 354 -28.93 13.48 -10.55
N THR A 355 -28.09 12.97 -11.45
CA THR A 355 -26.90 12.18 -11.07
C THR A 355 -25.86 13.03 -10.35
N ARG A 356 -25.66 14.26 -10.83
CA ARG A 356 -24.60 15.18 -10.34
C ARG A 356 -24.80 15.57 -8.88
N TRP A 357 -26.06 15.79 -8.50
CA TRP A 357 -26.45 16.31 -7.20
C TRP A 357 -27.16 15.29 -6.30
N SER A 358 -27.38 14.06 -6.78
CA SER A 358 -28.02 13.00 -5.98
C SER A 358 -27.19 12.65 -4.74
N THR A 359 -27.87 12.51 -3.61
CA THR A 359 -27.32 11.98 -2.36
C THR A 359 -27.46 10.46 -2.24
N ASP A 360 -27.99 9.79 -3.27
CA ASP A 360 -28.10 8.35 -3.33
C ASP A 360 -26.70 7.69 -3.20
N PRO A 361 -26.52 6.68 -2.32
CA PRO A 361 -25.22 6.06 -2.10
C PRO A 361 -24.54 5.53 -3.36
N ASP A 362 -25.29 4.94 -4.30
CA ASP A 362 -24.73 4.38 -5.53
C ASP A 362 -24.26 5.49 -6.48
N MET A 363 -25.01 6.60 -6.54
CA MET A 363 -24.63 7.78 -7.32
C MET A 363 -23.42 8.50 -6.71
N VAL A 364 -23.35 8.59 -5.38
CA VAL A 364 -22.18 9.11 -4.65
C VAL A 364 -20.95 8.24 -4.93
N HIS A 365 -21.11 6.92 -4.89
CA HIS A 365 -20.05 5.97 -5.19
C HIS A 365 -19.56 6.13 -6.64
N ALA A 366 -20.48 6.21 -7.62
CA ALA A 366 -20.15 6.42 -9.02
C ALA A 366 -19.35 7.71 -9.24
N ARG A 367 -19.78 8.83 -8.62
CA ARG A 367 -19.06 10.10 -8.72
C ARG A 367 -17.67 10.03 -8.11
N LYS A 368 -17.50 9.30 -7.01
CA LYS A 368 -16.18 9.09 -6.40
C LYS A 368 -15.28 8.22 -7.27
N LEU A 369 -15.84 7.17 -7.87
CA LEU A 369 -15.12 6.25 -8.75
C LEU A 369 -14.59 6.96 -10.02
N MET A 370 -15.39 7.89 -10.56
CA MET A 370 -15.13 8.64 -11.79
C MET A 370 -14.49 10.01 -11.51
N ASP A 371 -14.00 10.26 -10.29
CA ASP A 371 -13.44 11.55 -9.90
C ASP A 371 -12.31 11.98 -10.86
N GLY A 372 -12.36 13.25 -11.27
CA GLY A 372 -11.45 13.82 -12.26
C GLY A 372 -11.77 13.48 -13.74
N LEU A 373 -12.84 12.73 -14.00
CA LEU A 373 -13.31 12.39 -15.36
C LEU A 373 -14.74 12.89 -15.65
N ILE A 374 -15.32 13.66 -14.71
CA ILE A 374 -16.72 14.11 -14.77
C ILE A 374 -16.80 15.53 -15.34
N VAL A 375 -17.75 15.73 -16.24
CA VAL A 375 -18.25 17.04 -16.70
C VAL A 375 -19.77 17.10 -16.53
N ASP A 376 -20.36 18.30 -16.60
CA ASP A 376 -21.81 18.44 -16.50
C ASP A 376 -22.47 18.21 -17.89
N LEU A 377 -23.58 17.48 -17.90
CA LEU A 377 -24.42 17.31 -19.08
C LEU A 377 -25.57 18.33 -19.04
N VAL A 378 -25.60 19.25 -20.01
CA VAL A 378 -26.51 20.40 -20.05
C VAL A 378 -27.43 20.37 -21.29
N GLY A 379 -28.48 21.19 -21.27
CA GLY A 379 -29.43 21.35 -22.38
C GLY A 379 -30.82 20.80 -22.11
N ASN A 380 -31.70 20.87 -23.11
CA ASN A 380 -33.12 20.46 -23.01
C ASN A 380 -33.27 18.94 -23.14
N GLY A 381 -32.57 18.20 -22.28
CA GLY A 381 -32.68 16.75 -22.14
C GLY A 381 -33.36 16.38 -20.81
N ALA A 382 -33.68 15.09 -20.64
CA ALA A 382 -34.14 14.59 -19.36
C ALA A 382 -33.05 14.74 -18.28
N SER A 383 -33.44 15.18 -17.09
CA SER A 383 -32.52 15.57 -16.01
C SER A 383 -31.72 14.42 -15.39
N ASN A 384 -32.11 13.17 -15.65
CA ASN A 384 -31.40 11.93 -15.32
C ASN A 384 -30.63 11.32 -16.50
N ASN A 385 -30.56 12.01 -17.64
CA ASN A 385 -29.71 11.53 -18.72
C ASN A 385 -28.24 11.71 -18.33
N ASN A 386 -27.43 10.71 -18.66
CA ASN A 386 -25.98 10.73 -18.50
C ASN A 386 -25.37 10.30 -19.83
N ALA A 387 -24.14 10.68 -20.11
CA ALA A 387 -23.40 10.20 -21.28
C ALA A 387 -22.04 9.65 -20.88
N PHE A 388 -21.70 8.51 -21.46
CA PHE A 388 -20.37 7.94 -21.41
C PHE A 388 -19.66 8.23 -22.72
N ILE A 389 -18.58 9.00 -22.64
CA ILE A 389 -17.80 9.45 -23.79
C ILE A 389 -16.50 8.65 -23.81
N MET A 390 -16.30 7.86 -24.85
CA MET A 390 -15.17 6.96 -25.02
C MET A 390 -14.36 7.37 -26.25
N GLN A 391 -13.06 7.59 -26.08
CA GLN A 391 -12.16 7.81 -27.21
C GLN A 391 -11.60 6.47 -27.72
N PHE A 392 -11.58 6.28 -29.04
CA PHE A 392 -10.96 5.15 -29.73
C PHE A 392 -10.03 5.70 -30.82
N GLY A 393 -8.76 5.94 -30.49
CA GLY A 393 -7.82 6.60 -31.39
C GLY A 393 -8.31 8.00 -31.80
N GLU A 394 -8.56 8.18 -33.11
CA GLU A 394 -9.09 9.44 -33.68
C GLU A 394 -10.62 9.58 -33.55
N TRP A 395 -11.32 8.56 -33.04
CA TRP A 395 -12.78 8.55 -32.92
C TRP A 395 -13.22 8.79 -31.49
N VAL A 396 -14.37 9.45 -31.33
CA VAL A 396 -15.03 9.70 -30.04
C VAL A 396 -16.45 9.19 -30.13
N VAL A 397 -16.80 8.32 -29.20
CA VAL A 397 -18.11 7.67 -29.12
C VAL A 397 -18.85 8.21 -27.91
N VAL A 398 -20.05 8.74 -28.13
CA VAL A 398 -20.92 9.27 -27.08
C VAL A 398 -22.11 8.34 -26.91
N GLU A 399 -22.15 7.69 -25.76
CA GLU A 399 -23.15 6.70 -25.39
C GLU A 399 -24.07 7.25 -24.30
N PHE A 400 -25.31 7.57 -24.64
CA PHE A 400 -26.28 8.09 -23.67
C PHE A 400 -26.93 6.98 -22.84
N GLY A 401 -27.08 7.21 -21.53
CA GLY A 401 -27.60 6.21 -20.58
C GLY A 401 -29.08 5.89 -20.69
N GLN A 402 -29.92 6.73 -21.31
CA GLN A 402 -31.36 6.43 -21.47
C GLN A 402 -31.65 5.50 -22.65
N LYS A 403 -32.60 4.61 -22.46
CA LYS A 403 -33.11 3.69 -23.51
C LYS A 403 -33.74 4.46 -24.66
N GLY A 404 -33.49 4.02 -25.89
CA GLY A 404 -33.95 4.70 -27.11
C GLY A 404 -33.11 5.91 -27.54
N ASN A 405 -32.12 6.34 -26.74
CA ASN A 405 -31.11 7.26 -27.24
C ASN A 405 -30.15 6.52 -28.18
N ALA A 406 -29.73 7.22 -29.23
CA ALA A 406 -28.69 6.76 -30.12
C ALA A 406 -27.29 6.90 -29.50
N CYS A 407 -26.38 6.07 -29.97
CA CYS A 407 -24.93 6.23 -29.85
C CYS A 407 -24.44 7.13 -30.99
N PHE A 408 -23.49 8.02 -30.70
CA PHE A 408 -22.95 8.98 -31.66
C PHE A 408 -21.45 8.77 -31.81
N PHE A 409 -20.96 8.79 -33.04
CA PHE A 409 -19.55 8.57 -33.39
C PHE A 409 -19.06 9.81 -34.12
N PHE A 410 -18.03 10.47 -33.58
CA PHE A 410 -17.41 11.66 -34.14
C PHE A 410 -15.93 11.44 -34.37
N LYS A 411 -15.33 12.18 -35.30
CA LYS A 411 -13.87 12.35 -35.31
C LYS A 411 -13.48 13.32 -34.21
N ALA A 412 -12.38 13.05 -33.52
CA ALA A 412 -11.84 13.93 -32.49
C ALA A 412 -11.49 15.33 -33.03
N SER A 413 -11.18 15.43 -34.32
CA SER A 413 -10.94 16.70 -35.02
C SER A 413 -12.20 17.52 -35.32
N ASP A 414 -13.38 16.93 -35.17
CA ASP A 414 -14.68 17.52 -35.53
C ASP A 414 -15.71 17.18 -34.44
N LEU A 415 -15.43 17.66 -33.23
CA LEU A 415 -16.33 17.49 -32.09
C LEU A 415 -17.25 18.71 -31.93
N PRO A 416 -18.55 18.51 -31.72
CA PRO A 416 -19.47 19.61 -31.41
C PRO A 416 -19.37 20.12 -29.96
N PHE A 417 -18.40 19.64 -29.17
CA PHE A 417 -18.21 19.95 -27.76
C PHE A 417 -16.75 19.77 -27.33
N GLU A 418 -16.39 20.30 -26.16
CA GLU A 418 -15.08 20.10 -25.53
C GLU A 418 -15.17 19.01 -24.45
N LEU A 419 -14.17 18.13 -24.38
CA LEU A 419 -14.11 17.03 -23.39
C LEU A 419 -13.81 17.49 -21.96
N THR A 420 -13.46 18.75 -21.76
CA THR A 420 -13.07 19.34 -20.47
C THR A 420 -14.09 20.36 -19.94
N ARG A 421 -15.22 20.53 -20.64
CA ARG A 421 -16.30 21.47 -20.29
C ARG A 421 -17.65 20.78 -20.36
N ASP A 422 -18.68 21.51 -19.97
CA ASP A 422 -20.07 21.06 -20.04
C ASP A 422 -20.42 20.60 -21.46
N VAL A 423 -21.07 19.43 -21.54
CA VAL A 423 -21.48 18.82 -22.81
C VAL A 423 -22.97 19.06 -23.02
N SER A 424 -23.32 19.70 -24.15
CA SER A 424 -24.71 19.97 -24.51
C SER A 424 -25.33 18.77 -25.25
N VAL A 425 -26.48 18.28 -24.74
CA VAL A 425 -27.25 17.21 -25.38
C VAL A 425 -27.67 17.60 -26.81
N GLN A 426 -28.11 18.84 -27.01
CA GLN A 426 -28.51 19.35 -28.34
C GLN A 426 -27.32 19.43 -29.30
N ALA A 427 -26.14 19.87 -28.82
CA ALA A 427 -24.95 19.96 -29.66
C ALA A 427 -24.56 18.57 -30.20
N VAL A 428 -24.58 17.54 -29.35
CA VAL A 428 -24.33 16.15 -29.75
C VAL A 428 -25.39 15.66 -30.75
N LYS A 429 -26.68 15.86 -30.43
CA LYS A 429 -27.78 15.29 -31.23
C LYS A 429 -27.94 15.95 -32.60
N ASN A 430 -27.69 17.26 -32.71
CA ASN A 430 -28.00 18.04 -33.91
C ASN A 430 -26.82 18.15 -34.90
N HIS A 431 -25.62 17.72 -34.50
CA HIS A 431 -24.43 17.80 -35.35
C HIS A 431 -24.47 16.80 -36.53
N ILE A 432 -25.13 15.65 -36.35
CA ILE A 432 -25.25 14.62 -37.38
C ILE A 432 -26.60 14.79 -38.09
N GLN A 433 -26.56 15.36 -39.30
CA GLN A 433 -27.76 15.74 -40.06
C GLN A 433 -28.21 14.69 -41.08
N SER A 434 -27.36 13.71 -41.44
CA SER A 434 -27.67 12.66 -42.42
C SER A 434 -27.21 11.28 -41.96
N ASP A 435 -27.90 10.23 -42.42
CA ASP A 435 -27.54 8.85 -42.14
C ASP A 435 -26.56 8.36 -43.21
N SER A 436 -25.27 8.39 -42.89
CA SER A 436 -24.18 7.86 -43.72
C SER A 436 -23.52 6.68 -43.01
N ASP A 437 -23.17 5.62 -43.75
CA ASP A 437 -22.33 4.51 -43.26
C ASP A 437 -20.87 4.65 -43.74
N ARG A 438 -20.49 5.78 -44.36
CA ARG A 438 -19.12 5.98 -44.85
C ARG A 438 -18.13 5.97 -43.68
N ARG A 439 -16.94 5.42 -43.96
CA ARG A 439 -15.84 5.26 -42.99
C ARG A 439 -15.47 6.57 -42.28
N TRP A 440 -15.52 7.70 -42.98
CA TRP A 440 -15.00 8.98 -42.50
C TRP A 440 -16.05 9.90 -41.85
N ASP A 441 -17.32 9.57 -41.98
CA ASP A 441 -18.40 10.47 -41.56
C ASP A 441 -18.70 10.28 -40.06
N ALA A 442 -19.19 11.33 -39.41
CA ALA A 442 -19.81 11.20 -38.11
C ALA A 442 -21.14 10.42 -38.26
N VAL A 443 -21.42 9.48 -37.35
CA VAL A 443 -22.61 8.63 -37.47
C VAL A 443 -23.41 8.52 -36.19
N ARG A 444 -24.73 8.42 -36.34
CA ARG A 444 -25.69 8.19 -35.24
C ARG A 444 -26.30 6.79 -35.39
N ARG A 445 -26.22 5.95 -34.36
CA ARG A 445 -26.78 4.58 -34.39
C ARG A 445 -27.68 4.31 -33.21
N GLU A 446 -28.84 3.73 -33.48
CA GLU A 446 -29.82 3.38 -32.45
C GLU A 446 -29.62 1.94 -32.00
N HIS A 447 -29.84 1.69 -30.72
CA HIS A 447 -29.84 0.35 -30.10
C HIS A 447 -31.14 -0.39 -30.40
N ARG A 448 -31.48 -0.52 -31.69
CA ARG A 448 -32.73 -1.11 -32.17
C ARG A 448 -32.48 -2.13 -33.27
N ASP A 449 -32.97 -3.34 -33.06
CA ASP A 449 -32.92 -4.41 -34.05
C ASP A 449 -33.77 -4.03 -35.28
N ARG A 450 -33.22 -4.28 -36.47
CA ARG A 450 -33.91 -4.07 -37.75
C ARG A 450 -34.07 -5.42 -38.46
N ASN A 451 -35.01 -5.51 -39.40
CA ASN A 451 -35.31 -6.76 -40.11
C ASN A 451 -34.10 -7.42 -40.81
N ARG A 452 -33.04 -6.65 -41.10
CA ARG A 452 -31.85 -7.11 -41.83
C ARG A 452 -30.66 -7.46 -40.94
N ALA A 453 -30.62 -6.96 -39.70
CA ALA A 453 -29.54 -7.17 -38.75
C ALA A 453 -29.96 -6.68 -37.35
N ASP A 454 -29.45 -7.33 -36.31
CA ASP A 454 -29.49 -6.76 -34.96
C ASP A 454 -28.63 -5.49 -34.86
N TRP A 455 -28.82 -4.74 -33.78
CA TRP A 455 -28.09 -3.48 -33.61
C TRP A 455 -26.60 -3.74 -33.33
N GLU A 456 -26.23 -4.83 -32.67
CA GLU A 456 -24.84 -5.20 -32.36
C GLU A 456 -24.02 -5.41 -33.65
N THR A 457 -24.55 -6.16 -34.61
CA THR A 457 -23.92 -6.38 -35.93
C THR A 457 -23.73 -5.06 -36.67
N THR A 458 -24.69 -4.15 -36.52
CA THR A 458 -24.60 -2.82 -37.12
C THR A 458 -23.49 -1.99 -36.47
N PHE A 459 -23.37 -2.01 -35.14
CA PHE A 459 -22.30 -1.33 -34.42
C PHE A 459 -20.93 -1.94 -34.71
N GLU A 460 -20.81 -3.27 -34.76
CA GLU A 460 -19.58 -3.98 -35.13
C GLU A 460 -19.12 -3.56 -36.53
N ARG A 461 -20.03 -3.44 -37.49
CA ARG A 461 -19.71 -2.93 -38.84
C ARG A 461 -19.22 -1.48 -38.81
N VAL A 462 -19.89 -0.61 -38.04
CA VAL A 462 -19.54 0.82 -37.92
C VAL A 462 -18.18 1.01 -37.27
N LEU A 463 -17.89 0.27 -36.21
CA LEU A 463 -16.62 0.27 -35.49
C LEU A 463 -15.50 -0.34 -36.35
N GLY A 464 -15.75 -1.49 -36.98
CA GLY A 464 -14.79 -2.16 -37.86
C GLY A 464 -14.41 -1.31 -39.08
N ALA A 465 -15.36 -0.57 -39.66
CA ALA A 465 -15.07 0.38 -40.73
C ALA A 465 -14.11 1.50 -40.30
N ARG A 466 -13.95 1.73 -38.99
CA ARG A 466 -13.10 2.76 -38.36
C ARG A 466 -11.86 2.17 -37.69
N ASP A 467 -11.54 0.91 -38.01
CA ASP A 467 -10.42 0.15 -37.44
C ASP A 467 -10.50 -0.05 -35.92
N ILE A 468 -11.72 -0.04 -35.36
CA ILE A 468 -11.97 -0.29 -33.94
C ILE A 468 -12.43 -1.73 -33.77
N PHE A 469 -11.60 -2.54 -33.11
CA PHE A 469 -11.85 -3.98 -32.92
C PHE A 469 -11.78 -4.37 -31.43
N PRO A 470 -12.55 -5.37 -30.99
CA PRO A 470 -12.43 -5.95 -29.66
C PRO A 470 -11.00 -6.42 -29.35
N GLY A 471 -10.55 -6.23 -28.11
CA GLY A 471 -9.27 -6.73 -27.61
C GLY A 471 -8.00 -6.12 -28.24
N LYS A 472 -8.13 -5.02 -29.00
CA LYS A 472 -6.99 -4.34 -29.63
C LYS A 472 -6.94 -2.88 -29.18
N PRO A 473 -5.85 -2.42 -28.55
CA PRO A 473 -5.63 -0.99 -28.32
C PRO A 473 -5.65 -0.25 -29.66
N THR A 474 -6.49 0.77 -29.81
CA THR A 474 -6.48 1.60 -31.02
C THR A 474 -5.24 2.48 -31.00
N VAL A 475 -4.28 2.20 -31.89
CA VAL A 475 -3.07 3.03 -32.05
C VAL A 475 -3.49 4.35 -32.68
N ALA A 476 -3.23 5.48 -32.01
CA ALA A 476 -3.36 6.79 -32.62
C ALA A 476 -2.39 6.86 -33.81
N GLY A 477 -2.92 7.06 -35.02
CA GLY A 477 -2.20 6.85 -36.27
C GLY A 477 -0.89 7.64 -36.37
N GLN A 478 0.21 6.93 -36.62
CA GLN A 478 1.20 7.42 -37.56
C GLN A 478 0.56 7.37 -38.96
N PRO A 479 0.71 8.40 -39.81
CA PRO A 479 0.21 8.33 -41.17
C PRO A 479 0.88 7.15 -41.89
N ALA A 480 0.05 6.28 -42.47
CA ALA A 480 0.51 5.21 -43.34
C ALA A 480 1.19 5.82 -44.57
N GLY A 481 2.52 5.89 -44.54
CA GLY A 481 3.33 6.06 -45.74
C GLY A 481 3.18 4.81 -46.61
N PRO A 482 3.13 4.93 -47.95
CA PRO A 482 3.03 3.77 -48.82
C PRO A 482 4.25 2.87 -48.62
N SER A 483 3.98 1.58 -48.41
CA SER A 483 4.96 0.51 -48.31
C SER A 483 5.79 0.40 -49.60
N SER A 484 7.08 0.70 -49.52
CA SER A 484 8.08 0.21 -50.46
C SER A 484 9.25 -0.41 -49.67
N ALA A 485 9.49 -1.69 -49.94
CA ALA A 485 10.59 -2.49 -49.39
C ALA A 485 11.93 -2.16 -50.13
N PRO A 486 13.08 -2.69 -49.70
CA PRO A 486 14.29 -1.91 -49.43
C PRO A 486 15.26 -1.85 -50.61
N GLY A 487 15.95 -0.71 -50.76
CA GLY A 487 17.01 -0.53 -51.73
C GLY A 487 18.08 0.46 -51.26
N THR A 488 19.23 -0.08 -50.89
CA THR A 488 20.59 0.45 -51.11
C THR A 488 21.00 1.81 -50.53
N VAL A 489 21.95 1.71 -49.59
CA VAL A 489 22.94 2.68 -49.11
C VAL A 489 23.32 3.80 -50.10
N ARG A 490 23.30 5.07 -49.63
CA ARG A 490 24.40 6.04 -49.82
C ARG A 490 24.34 7.20 -48.83
N GLN A 491 25.52 7.52 -48.29
CA GLN A 491 25.85 8.66 -47.42
C GLN A 491 25.46 10.01 -48.03
N VAL A 492 25.28 11.05 -47.20
CA VAL A 492 26.16 12.26 -47.14
C VAL A 492 25.49 13.43 -46.36
N GLU A 493 26.28 13.95 -45.40
CA GLU A 493 26.42 15.33 -44.86
C GLU A 493 25.26 16.13 -44.22
N THR A 494 25.46 16.41 -42.91
CA THR A 494 25.56 17.75 -42.25
C THR A 494 25.19 18.99 -43.10
N ARG A 495 24.48 20.03 -42.65
CA ARG A 495 24.56 20.83 -41.39
C ARG A 495 23.48 21.98 -41.44
N PRO A 496 23.46 23.03 -40.59
CA PRO A 496 22.34 23.35 -39.69
C PRO A 496 21.68 24.74 -39.92
N GLY A 497 20.69 25.08 -39.07
CA GLY A 497 20.18 26.45 -38.85
C GLY A 497 18.66 26.51 -38.88
N THR A 498 17.92 27.31 -38.10
CA THR A 498 18.23 28.42 -37.18
C THR A 498 16.94 28.69 -36.38
N THR A 499 17.09 29.05 -35.11
CA THR A 499 16.25 29.90 -34.21
C THR A 499 15.08 30.66 -34.88
N GLN A 500 13.91 30.87 -34.27
CA GLN A 500 13.61 31.70 -33.08
C GLN A 500 12.08 31.58 -32.81
N HIS A 501 11.61 31.23 -31.61
CA HIS A 501 11.07 32.15 -30.60
C HIS A 501 10.43 33.45 -31.13
N ASP A 502 9.10 33.57 -30.97
CA ASP A 502 8.55 34.81 -30.44
C ASP A 502 7.33 34.53 -29.55
N VAL A 503 7.37 35.10 -28.35
CA VAL A 503 6.38 35.03 -27.28
C VAL A 503 6.13 36.48 -26.91
N SER A 504 4.89 36.96 -27.06
CA SER A 504 4.28 37.98 -26.18
C SER A 504 2.92 38.44 -26.72
N ARG A 505 1.84 38.18 -25.98
CA ARG A 505 1.12 39.24 -25.24
C ARG A 505 -0.02 38.68 -24.41
N ILE A 506 -0.21 39.34 -23.29
CA ILE A 506 -1.00 38.99 -22.13
C ILE A 506 -1.97 40.16 -21.84
N HIS A 507 -3.12 39.79 -21.25
CA HIS A 507 -4.08 40.52 -20.41
C HIS A 507 -4.97 41.63 -20.96
N GLN A 508 -6.29 41.40 -20.80
CA GLN A 508 -7.27 42.15 -20.00
C GLN A 508 -8.65 41.47 -20.21
N LEU A 509 -9.62 41.30 -19.30
CA LEU A 509 -10.11 42.00 -18.11
C LEU A 509 -10.88 41.05 -17.17
N ALA A 510 -11.02 41.45 -15.91
CA ALA A 510 -11.94 40.89 -14.91
C ALA A 510 -12.89 42.00 -14.40
N ALA A 511 -14.13 41.62 -14.06
CA ALA A 511 -14.97 42.11 -12.94
C ALA A 511 -16.47 42.00 -13.28
N GLY A 512 -17.26 41.48 -12.33
CA GLY A 512 -18.72 41.40 -12.46
C GLY A 512 -19.38 40.62 -11.31
N THR A 513 -19.52 41.28 -10.17
CA THR A 513 -20.23 40.87 -8.94
C THR A 513 -21.74 40.85 -9.15
N THR A 514 -22.49 39.89 -8.57
CA THR A 514 -23.83 40.12 -7.98
C THR A 514 -24.36 38.89 -7.22
N GLN A 515 -24.86 39.12 -6.00
CA GLN A 515 -25.73 38.23 -5.22
C GLN A 515 -27.16 38.23 -5.79
N PRO A 516 -28.03 37.28 -5.40
CA PRO A 516 -29.05 37.65 -4.41
C PRO A 516 -29.45 36.57 -3.37
N GLN A 517 -30.24 37.10 -2.42
CA GLN A 517 -30.78 36.62 -1.16
C GLN A 517 -31.78 35.43 -1.18
N ASN A 518 -31.77 34.70 -0.04
CA ASN A 518 -32.86 34.12 0.76
C ASN A 518 -34.26 33.86 0.15
N THR A 519 -34.77 32.65 0.40
CA THR A 519 -36.10 32.44 1.04
C THR A 519 -36.16 31.06 1.72
N ALA A 520 -36.82 31.03 2.87
CA ALA A 520 -37.02 29.88 3.75
C ALA A 520 -38.23 29.03 3.36
N ASN A 521 -38.24 27.75 3.77
CA ASN A 521 -39.36 26.88 4.18
C ASN A 521 -38.79 25.44 4.22
N GLY A 522 -38.76 24.65 5.31
CA GLY A 522 -39.60 24.62 6.48
C GLY A 522 -40.69 23.56 6.33
N THR A 523 -40.36 22.26 6.39
CA THR A 523 -41.31 21.23 6.84
C THR A 523 -40.62 19.95 7.30
N ASN A 524 -41.05 19.53 8.49
CA ASN A 524 -40.65 18.41 9.32
C ASN A 524 -41.59 17.24 9.02
N VAL A 525 -41.11 16.00 8.83
CA VAL A 525 -41.96 14.80 8.90
C VAL A 525 -41.24 13.70 9.67
N GLN A 526 -41.92 13.28 10.75
CA GLN A 526 -41.56 12.27 11.73
C GLN A 526 -41.50 10.85 11.16
N ALA A 527 -40.61 10.08 11.77
CA ALA A 527 -40.47 8.64 11.63
C ALA A 527 -41.56 7.86 12.39
N GLY A 528 -42.06 6.78 11.78
CA GLY A 528 -42.86 5.74 12.42
C GLY A 528 -41.99 4.54 12.83
N SER A 529 -42.33 3.93 13.97
CA SER A 529 -41.60 2.93 14.74
C SER A 529 -42.30 1.55 14.72
N ALA A 530 -41.53 0.45 14.76
CA ALA A 530 -41.77 -0.82 15.52
C ALA A 530 -40.64 -1.83 15.17
N ALA A 531 -39.66 -2.17 16.04
CA ALA A 531 -39.63 -3.04 17.25
C ALA A 531 -39.43 -4.57 16.95
N PRO A 532 -38.89 -5.41 17.86
CA PRO A 532 -37.60 -5.30 18.57
C PRO A 532 -36.76 -6.61 18.55
N VAL A 533 -35.44 -6.55 18.80
CA VAL A 533 -34.61 -7.73 19.17
C VAL A 533 -33.69 -7.37 20.34
N SER A 534 -33.82 -8.17 21.41
CA SER A 534 -33.01 -8.39 22.63
C SER A 534 -32.04 -7.31 23.16
N ARG A 535 -32.31 -6.90 24.41
CA ARG A 535 -31.73 -5.78 25.16
C ARG A 535 -30.49 -6.23 25.97
N VAL A 536 -29.30 -5.78 25.59
CA VAL A 536 -28.12 -5.72 26.48
C VAL A 536 -28.33 -4.53 27.44
N GLN A 537 -28.19 -4.74 28.75
CA GLN A 537 -28.34 -3.69 29.76
C GLN A 537 -27.40 -2.51 29.47
N ALA A 538 -27.97 -1.30 29.44
CA ALA A 538 -27.24 -0.08 29.11
C ALA A 538 -26.62 0.52 30.37
N HIS A 539 -25.31 0.64 30.41
CA HIS A 539 -24.56 1.35 31.45
C HIS A 539 -24.14 2.73 30.91
N ARG A 540 -24.34 3.80 31.70
CA ARG A 540 -23.84 5.15 31.39
C ARG A 540 -22.31 5.14 31.40
N LEU A 541 -21.66 5.83 30.47
CA LEU A 541 -20.20 5.98 30.49
C LEU A 541 -19.75 6.69 31.77
N THR A 542 -18.77 6.12 32.45
CA THR A 542 -18.11 6.78 33.59
C THR A 542 -17.22 7.94 33.09
N PRO A 543 -16.92 8.95 33.93
CA PRO A 543 -16.00 10.04 33.56
C PRO A 543 -14.63 9.54 33.07
N GLN A 544 -14.14 8.42 33.63
CA GLN A 544 -12.90 7.78 33.21
C GLN A 544 -13.00 7.17 31.80
N GLN A 545 -14.14 6.55 31.46
CA GLN A 545 -14.40 6.02 30.12
C GLN A 545 -14.57 7.16 29.11
N GLU A 546 -15.23 8.26 29.46
CA GLU A 546 -15.33 9.44 28.58
C GLU A 546 -13.98 10.07 28.29
N ALA A 547 -13.12 10.23 29.31
CA ALA A 547 -11.74 10.64 29.14
C ALA A 547 -10.95 9.63 28.30
N GLY A 548 -11.19 8.33 28.51
CA GLY A 548 -10.62 7.23 27.74
C GLY A 548 -10.99 7.28 26.25
N VAL A 549 -12.25 7.59 25.90
CA VAL A 549 -12.70 7.78 24.52
C VAL A 549 -11.94 8.93 23.86
N LYS A 550 -11.84 10.09 24.53
CA LYS A 550 -11.11 11.26 24.00
C LYS A 550 -9.63 10.97 23.83
N ALA A 551 -9.00 10.30 24.81
CA ALA A 551 -7.59 9.93 24.75
C ALA A 551 -7.31 8.89 23.65
N LEU A 552 -8.19 7.90 23.49
CA LEU A 552 -8.11 6.90 22.42
C LEU A 552 -8.23 7.56 21.04
N CYS A 553 -9.19 8.47 20.88
CA CYS A 553 -9.38 9.24 19.65
C CYS A 553 -8.17 10.14 19.36
N GLY A 554 -7.66 10.87 20.35
CA GLY A 554 -6.49 11.74 20.21
C GLY A 554 -5.22 10.97 19.86
N ARG A 555 -4.97 9.82 20.50
CA ARG A 555 -3.82 8.95 20.22
C ARG A 555 -3.86 8.37 18.80
N LEU A 556 -5.04 8.07 18.29
CA LEU A 556 -5.22 7.43 16.98
C LEU A 556 -5.56 8.42 15.86
N GLY A 557 -5.63 9.74 16.16
CA GLY A 557 -6.01 10.77 15.19
C GLY A 557 -7.44 10.63 14.66
N ILE A 558 -8.33 10.01 15.42
CA ILE A 558 -9.73 9.77 15.05
C ILE A 558 -10.58 10.94 15.54
N ALA A 559 -11.45 11.48 14.67
CA ALA A 559 -12.35 12.55 15.06
C ALA A 559 -13.46 12.03 16.01
N CYS A 560 -13.72 12.79 17.08
CA CYS A 560 -14.75 12.50 18.07
C CYS A 560 -15.71 13.69 18.14
N GLU A 561 -17.01 13.44 17.96
CA GLU A 561 -18.06 14.47 18.00
C GLU A 561 -19.05 14.15 19.14
N ASP A 562 -19.12 15.01 20.14
CA ASP A 562 -20.10 14.87 21.21
C ASP A 562 -21.33 15.73 20.92
N LEU A 563 -22.38 15.08 20.39
CA LEU A 563 -23.65 15.72 20.09
C LEU A 563 -24.71 15.47 21.17
N ARG A 564 -24.34 14.89 22.31
CA ARG A 564 -25.30 14.53 23.38
C ARG A 564 -26.02 15.75 23.96
N GLY A 565 -25.36 16.91 23.99
CA GLY A 565 -25.97 18.19 24.38
C GLY A 565 -27.08 18.69 23.46
N ASN A 566 -27.17 18.16 22.22
CA ASN A 566 -28.17 18.51 21.21
C ASN A 566 -29.13 17.34 20.92
N ASN A 567 -29.45 16.52 21.93
CA ASN A 567 -30.26 15.30 21.80
C ASN A 567 -29.68 14.29 20.79
N GLY A 568 -28.37 14.36 20.54
CA GLY A 568 -27.61 13.50 19.65
C GLY A 568 -26.82 12.42 20.39
N ASN A 569 -25.86 11.82 19.69
CA ASN A 569 -25.01 10.75 20.23
C ASN A 569 -23.57 11.24 20.36
N LEU A 570 -22.77 10.53 21.16
CA LEU A 570 -21.32 10.63 21.12
C LEU A 570 -20.81 9.77 19.96
N TRP A 571 -20.12 10.39 19.00
CA TRP A 571 -19.60 9.74 17.81
C TRP A 571 -18.09 9.64 17.84
N VAL A 572 -17.58 8.47 17.47
CA VAL A 572 -16.20 8.23 17.08
C VAL A 572 -16.22 7.96 15.57
N LEU A 573 -15.79 8.95 14.78
CA LEU A 573 -15.89 8.97 13.33
C LEU A 573 -14.83 8.08 12.67
N HIS A 574 -14.98 6.78 12.90
CA HIS A 574 -14.07 5.74 12.46
C HIS A 574 -14.84 4.63 11.77
N ASP A 575 -14.96 4.72 10.44
CA ASP A 575 -15.74 3.80 9.61
C ASP A 575 -14.99 2.50 9.27
N TRP A 576 -14.46 1.83 10.31
CA TRP A 576 -13.76 0.56 10.14
C TRP A 576 -14.03 -0.38 11.33
N PRO A 577 -15.01 -1.28 11.22
CA PRO A 577 -15.47 -2.11 12.34
C PRO A 577 -14.55 -3.30 12.64
N ARG A 578 -13.42 -3.41 11.94
CA ARG A 578 -12.42 -4.47 12.10
C ARG A 578 -11.08 -3.93 12.60
N ASP A 579 -10.99 -2.65 12.93
CA ASP A 579 -9.77 -2.07 13.50
C ASP A 579 -9.56 -2.60 14.92
N SER A 580 -8.61 -3.51 15.09
CA SER A 580 -8.29 -4.18 16.35
C SER A 580 -7.80 -3.24 17.45
N ARG A 581 -7.38 -2.02 17.10
CA ARG A 581 -6.86 -1.02 18.06
C ARG A 581 -7.97 -0.28 18.81
N VAL A 582 -9.19 -0.26 18.26
CA VAL A 582 -10.29 0.58 18.74
C VAL A 582 -11.60 -0.20 18.90
N THR A 583 -11.85 -1.18 18.03
CA THR A 583 -13.11 -1.94 17.98
C THR A 583 -13.42 -2.69 19.29
N PRO A 584 -12.47 -3.44 19.90
CA PRO A 584 -12.76 -4.17 21.14
C PRO A 584 -13.14 -3.22 22.27
N GLN A 585 -12.41 -2.11 22.40
CA GLN A 585 -12.59 -1.15 23.49
C GLN A 585 -13.86 -0.30 23.34
N LEU A 586 -14.22 0.11 22.11
CA LEU A 586 -15.49 0.79 21.84
C LEU A 586 -16.69 -0.14 22.07
N THR A 587 -16.57 -1.41 21.68
CA THR A 587 -17.62 -2.41 21.92
C THR A 587 -17.80 -2.67 23.42
N GLU A 588 -16.71 -2.77 24.18
CA GLU A 588 -16.71 -2.88 25.64
C GLU A 588 -17.39 -1.66 26.31
N TRP A 589 -17.14 -0.45 25.79
CA TRP A 589 -17.80 0.78 26.24
C TRP A 589 -19.22 0.97 25.69
N GLY A 590 -19.76 -0.01 24.98
CA GLY A 590 -21.16 -0.01 24.52
C GLY A 590 -21.45 0.82 23.28
N PHE A 591 -20.42 1.25 22.54
CA PHE A 591 -20.61 1.90 21.25
C PHE A 591 -21.12 0.92 20.20
N ARG A 592 -21.97 1.40 19.31
CA ARG A 592 -22.52 0.65 18.18
C ARG A 592 -21.96 1.17 16.88
N TYR A 593 -21.61 0.27 15.98
CA TYR A 593 -21.09 0.64 14.67
C TYR A 593 -22.21 1.02 13.69
N ARG A 594 -21.99 2.07 12.91
CA ARG A 594 -22.82 2.49 11.77
C ARG A 594 -21.94 2.62 10.52
N PRO A 595 -22.17 1.79 9.48
CA PRO A 595 -21.46 1.92 8.20
C PRO A 595 -21.57 3.33 7.61
N GLY A 596 -20.48 3.85 7.07
CA GLY A 596 -20.39 5.17 6.46
C GLY A 596 -20.22 6.33 7.46
N LYS A 597 -20.22 6.07 8.78
CA LYS A 597 -20.07 7.11 9.81
C LYS A 597 -19.13 6.74 10.96
N GLY A 598 -19.10 5.47 11.36
CA GLY A 598 -18.28 5.00 12.47
C GLY A 598 -19.12 4.60 13.70
N TRP A 599 -18.56 4.78 14.89
CA TRP A 599 -19.11 4.24 16.13
C TRP A 599 -19.88 5.30 16.89
N TRP A 600 -21.03 4.95 17.47
CA TRP A 600 -21.84 5.86 18.26
C TRP A 600 -22.27 5.28 19.59
N TYR A 601 -22.30 6.12 20.61
CA TYR A 601 -22.82 5.83 21.92
C TYR A 601 -23.96 6.80 22.23
N ARG A 602 -25.08 6.26 22.72
CA ARG A 602 -26.21 7.04 23.20
C ARG A 602 -26.36 6.81 24.68
N ASP A 603 -26.39 7.90 25.43
CA ASP A 603 -26.58 7.86 26.87
C ASP A 603 -27.92 7.18 27.17
N PRO A 604 -27.96 6.11 27.99
CA PRO A 604 -29.23 5.59 28.47
C PRO A 604 -29.92 6.67 29.30
N ALA A 605 -31.17 6.95 28.93
CA ALA A 605 -32.01 7.94 29.59
C ALA A 605 -32.23 7.62 31.08
#